data_AF-A0A9E0AIS5-F1
#
_entry.id   AF-A0A9E0AIS5-F1
#
_cell.length_a   1.000
_cell.length_b   1.000
_cell.length_c   1.000
_cell.angle_alpha   90.00
_cell.angle_beta   90.00
_cell.angle_gamma   90.00
#
_symmetry.space_group_name_H-M   'P 1'
#
loop_
_entity.id
_entity.type
_entity.pdbx_description
1 polymer ?
#
loop_
_entity_poly.entity_id
_entity_poly.type
_entity_poly.pdbx_seq_one_letter_code
_entity_poly.pdbx_strand_id
1 'polypeptide(L)'
;MNHSSDQVHTHTAMVTILELEDGDELAGSWSTPEHDRFGTFRLLLKRTPDNRLLWAHYIQAPDGTTGMVIRGELRHPDELKQLQDTIHRTIRKVTGEELRLEDSDYLASSADGISLRPVQE
;
A
#
# COMPACT_ATOMS: atom_id res chain seq x y z
N MET A 1 -39.79 -19.74 4.31
CA MET A 1 -38.75 -18.82 3.81
C MET A 1 -38.57 -17.75 4.86
N ASN A 2 -37.46 -17.75 5.62
CA ASN A 2 -37.24 -16.77 6.68
C ASN A 2 -35.78 -16.33 6.69
N HIS A 3 -35.61 -15.04 6.95
CA HIS A 3 -34.37 -14.28 7.00
C HIS A 3 -33.22 -14.97 7.74
N SER A 4 -32.05 -14.98 7.12
CA SER A 4 -30.76 -14.92 7.81
C SER A 4 -29.90 -13.89 7.08
N SER A 5 -30.01 -12.64 7.53
CA SER A 5 -28.95 -11.65 7.38
C SER A 5 -27.74 -12.21 8.11
N ASP A 6 -26.86 -12.89 7.39
CA ASP A 6 -25.51 -13.12 7.89
C ASP A 6 -24.77 -11.80 7.71
N GLN A 7 -24.76 -11.03 8.79
CA GLN A 7 -23.88 -9.89 8.96
C GLN A 7 -22.45 -10.43 8.95
N VAL A 8 -21.84 -10.48 7.76
CA VAL A 8 -20.39 -10.57 7.64
C VAL A 8 -19.84 -9.20 8.06
N HIS A 9 -19.72 -9.02 9.38
CA HIS A 9 -18.82 -8.08 10.01
C HIS A 9 -17.39 -8.53 9.70
N THR A 10 -16.96 -8.37 8.44
CA THR A 10 -15.61 -8.70 8.02
C THR A 10 -14.90 -7.40 7.70
N HIS A 11 -14.42 -6.80 8.79
CA HIS A 11 -13.38 -5.78 8.85
C HIS A 11 -13.30 -4.85 7.64
N THR A 12 -14.03 -3.73 7.78
CA THR A 12 -13.62 -2.38 7.36
C THR A 12 -12.21 -2.08 7.89
N ALA A 13 -11.22 -2.78 7.36
CA ALA A 13 -9.79 -2.63 7.62
C ALA A 13 -9.01 -2.72 6.31
N MET A 14 -9.67 -2.52 5.15
CA MET A 14 -9.07 -1.65 4.13
C MET A 14 -9.01 -0.25 4.73
N VAL A 15 -8.04 -0.13 5.61
CA VAL A 15 -7.69 1.06 6.31
C VAL A 15 -7.44 2.11 5.21
N THR A 16 -7.98 3.30 5.42
CA THR A 16 -7.89 4.51 4.59
C THR A 16 -6.42 4.95 4.41
N ILE A 17 -5.53 4.12 3.84
CA ILE A 17 -4.12 4.44 3.62
C ILE A 17 -3.99 5.37 2.44
N LEU A 18 -4.63 4.98 1.34
CA LEU A 18 -4.64 5.69 0.09
C LEU A 18 -6.03 5.50 -0.49
N GLU A 19 -6.85 6.54 -0.40
CA GLU A 19 -8.20 6.53 -0.97
C GLU A 19 -8.08 6.51 -2.48
N LEU A 20 -8.74 5.56 -3.14
CA LEU A 20 -8.85 5.46 -4.60
C LEU A 20 -10.26 5.93 -4.97
N GLU A 21 -10.35 7.01 -5.72
CA GLU A 21 -11.56 7.59 -6.28
C GLU A 21 -11.72 7.14 -7.74
N ASP A 22 -12.89 7.43 -8.33
CA ASP A 22 -13.14 7.11 -9.74
C ASP A 22 -12.13 7.85 -10.64
N GLY A 23 -11.47 7.10 -11.51
CA GLY A 23 -10.41 7.62 -12.40
C GLY A 23 -9.01 7.67 -11.79
N ASP A 24 -8.83 7.29 -10.53
CA ASP A 24 -7.50 7.03 -9.99
C ASP A 24 -6.91 5.71 -10.48
N GLU A 25 -5.60 5.69 -10.67
CA GLU A 25 -4.82 4.52 -11.07
C GLU A 25 -3.82 4.17 -9.96
N LEU A 26 -3.73 2.89 -9.57
CA LEU A 26 -2.60 2.45 -8.75
C LEU A 26 -1.36 2.35 -9.64
N ALA A 27 -0.49 3.35 -9.54
CA ALA A 27 0.72 3.48 -10.35
C ALA A 27 1.89 2.63 -9.82
N GLY A 28 1.80 2.12 -8.59
CA GLY A 28 2.78 1.17 -8.07
C GLY A 28 2.55 0.75 -6.63
N SER A 29 3.07 -0.42 -6.28
CA SER A 29 3.03 -0.98 -4.94
C SER A 29 4.33 -1.70 -4.63
N TRP A 30 4.88 -1.44 -3.45
CA TRP A 30 6.09 -2.09 -2.98
C TRP A 30 5.96 -2.54 -1.54
N SER A 31 6.62 -3.63 -1.21
CA SER A 31 6.68 -4.16 0.16
C SER A 31 8.04 -4.75 0.47
N THR A 32 8.46 -4.69 1.74
CA THR A 32 9.57 -5.51 2.22
C THR A 32 9.12 -6.95 2.44
N PRO A 33 10.04 -7.91 2.58
CA PRO A 33 9.70 -9.16 3.24
C PRO A 33 9.17 -8.91 4.66
N GLU A 34 8.35 -9.84 5.14
CA GLU A 34 7.81 -9.80 6.49
C GLU A 34 8.94 -9.94 7.52
N HIS A 35 8.91 -9.09 8.54
CA HIS A 35 9.84 -9.13 9.65
C HIS A 35 9.09 -9.40 10.95
N ASP A 36 9.46 -10.43 11.72
CA ASP A 36 8.77 -10.84 12.96
C ASP A 36 8.46 -9.69 13.95
N ARG A 37 9.44 -8.81 14.20
CA ARG A 37 9.29 -7.70 15.16
C ARG A 37 8.47 -6.50 14.66
N PHE A 38 8.65 -6.11 13.40
CA PHE A 38 8.10 -4.85 12.87
C PHE A 38 6.96 -5.06 11.89
N GLY A 39 6.85 -6.27 11.34
CA GLY A 39 5.95 -6.63 10.27
C GLY A 39 6.48 -6.21 8.90
N THR A 40 5.56 -5.85 8.01
CA THR A 40 5.82 -5.56 6.60
C THR A 40 5.73 -4.07 6.33
N PHE A 41 6.81 -3.48 5.84
CA PHE A 41 6.83 -2.10 5.38
C PHE A 41 6.27 -2.05 3.96
N ARG A 42 5.31 -1.16 3.71
CA ARG A 42 4.60 -1.06 2.44
C ARG A 42 4.60 0.37 1.92
N LEU A 43 4.71 0.52 0.61
CA LEU A 43 4.61 1.80 -0.09
C LEU A 43 3.61 1.63 -1.23
N LEU A 44 2.61 2.50 -1.28
CA LEU A 44 1.65 2.57 -2.36
C LEU A 44 1.80 3.90 -3.08
N LEU A 45 1.64 3.88 -4.39
CA LEU A 45 1.63 5.04 -5.26
C LEU A 45 0.37 5.00 -6.12
N LYS A 46 -0.39 6.08 -6.09
CA LYS A 46 -1.57 6.33 -6.90
C LYS A 46 -1.31 7.50 -7.83
N ARG A 47 -1.80 7.42 -9.05
CA ARG A 47 -1.90 8.53 -9.99
C ARG A 47 -3.36 8.96 -10.09
N THR A 48 -3.60 10.24 -9.88
CA THR A 48 -4.93 10.86 -10.03
C THR A 48 -5.22 11.19 -11.49
N PRO A 49 -6.49 11.41 -11.88
CA PRO A 49 -6.84 11.85 -13.23
C PRO A 49 -6.25 13.23 -13.60
N ASP A 50 -5.94 14.06 -12.60
CA ASP A 50 -5.20 15.33 -12.75
C ASP A 50 -3.68 15.12 -12.88
N ASN A 51 -3.25 13.87 -13.07
CA ASN A 51 -1.86 13.42 -13.21
C ASN A 51 -0.97 13.68 -11.98
N ARG A 52 -1.56 13.89 -10.80
CA ARG A 52 -0.83 13.98 -9.53
C ARG A 52 -0.47 12.61 -9.02
N LEU A 53 0.71 12.49 -8.43
CA LEU A 53 1.24 11.26 -7.86
C LEU A 53 1.11 11.32 -6.34
N LEU A 54 0.18 10.57 -5.77
CA LEU A 54 -0.03 10.48 -4.33
C LEU A 54 0.57 9.18 -3.81
N TRP A 55 1.25 9.23 -2.68
CA TRP A 55 1.88 8.07 -2.09
C TRP A 55 1.51 7.91 -0.62
N ALA A 56 1.54 6.66 -0.17
CA ALA A 56 1.37 6.34 1.23
C ALA A 56 2.32 5.21 1.63
N HIS A 57 3.11 5.48 2.66
CA HIS A 57 3.97 4.51 3.31
C HIS A 57 3.37 4.10 4.64
N TYR A 58 3.29 2.80 4.89
CA TYR A 58 2.78 2.28 6.14
C TYR A 58 3.46 1.00 6.58
N ILE A 59 3.31 0.68 7.86
CA ILE A 59 3.82 -0.56 8.44
C ILE A 59 2.61 -1.44 8.78
N GLN A 60 2.59 -2.67 8.28
CA GLN A 60 1.61 -3.67 8.68
C GLN A 60 2.28 -4.59 9.69
N ALA A 61 1.86 -4.52 10.96
CA ALA A 61 2.36 -5.38 12.02
C ALA A 61 2.08 -6.87 11.73
N PRO A 62 2.82 -7.81 12.33
CA PRO A 62 2.59 -9.25 12.14
C PRO A 62 1.19 -9.71 12.60
N ASP A 63 0.58 -8.98 13.54
CA ASP A 63 -0.81 -9.20 13.98
C ASP A 63 -1.86 -8.68 12.97
N GLY A 64 -1.42 -8.15 11.82
CA GLY A 64 -2.28 -7.59 10.77
C GLY A 64 -2.72 -6.14 11.00
N THR A 65 -2.46 -5.59 12.19
CA THR A 65 -2.76 -4.19 12.52
C THR A 65 -1.89 -3.23 11.69
N THR A 66 -2.50 -2.19 11.12
CA THR A 66 -1.75 -1.14 10.44
C THR A 66 -1.21 -0.12 11.44
N GLY A 67 0.10 0.02 11.46
CA GLY A 67 0.82 1.00 12.26
C GLY A 67 0.92 2.36 11.57
N MET A 68 2.07 3.02 11.76
CA MET A 68 2.33 4.37 11.27
C MET A 68 2.03 4.49 9.77
N VAL A 69 1.28 5.53 9.40
CA VAL A 69 0.96 5.86 8.01
C VAL A 69 1.50 7.26 7.72
N ILE A 70 2.39 7.36 6.75
CA ILE A 70 2.90 8.64 6.23
C ILE A 70 2.42 8.76 4.79
N ARG A 71 1.91 9.93 4.42
CA ARG A 71 1.35 10.18 3.09
C ARG A 71 1.93 11.47 2.53
N GLY A 72 1.93 11.56 1.21
CA GLY A 72 2.33 12.78 0.55
C GLY A 72 2.00 12.76 -0.94
N GLU A 73 2.43 13.82 -1.60
CA GLU A 73 2.34 14.00 -3.03
C GLU A 73 3.76 14.09 -3.58
N LEU A 74 4.02 13.45 -4.72
CA LEU A 74 5.21 13.69 -5.53
C LEU A 74 4.89 14.76 -6.55
N ARG A 75 5.74 15.78 -6.66
CA ARG A 75 5.60 16.83 -7.67
C ARG A 75 6.10 16.36 -9.02
N HIS A 76 7.10 15.47 -9.02
CA HIS A 76 7.70 14.90 -10.21
C HIS A 76 7.92 13.39 -10.08
N PRO A 77 7.81 12.61 -11.17
CA PRO A 77 8.06 11.17 -11.16
C PRO A 77 9.49 10.82 -10.70
N ASP A 78 10.47 11.68 -10.97
CA ASP A 78 11.86 11.51 -10.50
C ASP A 78 11.99 11.54 -8.96
N GLU A 79 11.02 12.11 -8.25
CA GLU A 79 11.00 12.09 -6.78
C GLU A 79 10.63 10.71 -6.22
N LEU A 80 10.01 9.83 -7.00
CA LEU A 80 9.68 8.47 -6.56
C LEU A 80 10.92 7.70 -6.13
N LYS A 81 12.00 7.80 -6.92
CA LYS A 81 13.27 7.14 -6.59
C LYS A 81 13.89 7.70 -5.32
N GLN A 82 13.78 9.02 -5.12
CA GLN A 82 14.27 9.69 -3.90
C GLN A 82 13.44 9.31 -2.67
N LEU A 83 12.12 9.16 -2.84
CA LEU A 83 11.21 8.68 -1.80
C LEU A 83 11.55 7.24 -1.41
N GLN A 84 11.70 6.34 -2.38
CA GLN A 84 12.07 4.94 -2.13
C GLN A 84 13.43 4.84 -1.41
N ASP A 85 14.44 5.59 -1.84
CA ASP A 85 15.74 5.65 -1.16
C ASP A 85 15.63 6.16 0.28
N THR A 86 14.81 7.20 0.51
CA THR A 86 14.56 7.75 1.84
C THR A 86 13.86 6.72 2.74
N ILE A 87 12.89 5.99 2.21
CA ILE A 87 12.19 4.92 2.93
C ILE A 87 13.18 3.78 3.22
N HIS A 88 13.98 3.33 2.26
CA HIS A 88 15.02 2.31 2.49
C HIS A 88 15.98 2.69 3.62
N ARG A 89 16.49 3.92 3.60
CA ARG A 89 17.36 4.43 4.68
C ARG A 89 16.64 4.45 6.03
N THR A 90 15.35 4.79 6.03
CA THR A 90 14.52 4.80 7.24
C THR A 90 14.31 3.39 7.77
N ILE A 91 13.91 2.45 6.91
CA ILE A 91 13.71 1.05 7.29
C ILE A 91 15.01 0.48 7.87
N ARG A 92 16.14 0.64 7.17
CA ARG A 92 17.46 0.20 7.67
C ARG A 92 17.81 0.80 9.01
N LYS A 93 17.48 2.06 9.26
CA LYS A 93 17.72 2.72 10.54
C LYS A 93 16.83 2.18 11.66
N VAL A 94 15.60 1.79 11.35
CA VAL A 94 14.61 1.28 12.31
C VAL A 94 14.85 -0.20 12.63
N THR A 95 15.07 -1.03 11.60
CA THR A 95 15.23 -2.48 11.76
C THR A 95 16.68 -2.89 12.01
N GLY A 96 17.64 -2.09 11.55
CA GLY A 96 19.06 -2.47 11.52
C GLY A 96 19.42 -3.38 10.35
N GLU A 97 18.45 -3.77 9.53
CA GLU A 97 18.60 -4.72 8.43
C GLU A 97 18.47 -4.04 7.06
N GLU A 98 19.04 -4.67 6.03
CA GLU A 98 18.91 -4.18 4.65
C GLU A 98 17.61 -4.70 4.00
N LEU A 99 16.47 -4.37 4.60
CA LEU A 99 15.17 -4.62 3.99
C LEU A 99 14.97 -3.66 2.82
N ARG A 100 14.64 -4.21 1.66
CA ARG A 100 14.36 -3.44 0.45
C ARG A 100 12.88 -3.54 0.10
N LEU A 101 12.33 -2.43 -0.35
CA LEU A 101 11.02 -2.39 -0.98
C LEU A 101 11.16 -3.08 -2.34
N GLU A 102 10.47 -4.19 -2.48
CA GLU A 102 10.38 -4.95 -3.72
C GLU A 102 9.02 -4.74 -4.35
N ASP A 103 8.93 -4.86 -5.67
CA ASP A 103 7.66 -4.76 -6.38
C ASP A 103 6.68 -5.79 -5.81
N SER A 104 5.50 -5.32 -5.44
CA SER A 104 4.51 -6.12 -4.72
C SER A 104 3.25 -6.17 -5.54
N ASP A 105 2.86 -7.38 -5.94
CA ASP A 105 1.59 -7.64 -6.66
C ASP A 105 0.37 -7.58 -5.72
N TYR A 106 0.38 -6.72 -4.71
CA TYR A 106 -0.67 -6.65 -3.69
C TYR A 106 -2.03 -6.17 -4.20
N LEU A 107 -2.21 -6.01 -5.52
CA LEU A 107 -3.51 -5.82 -6.16
C LEU A 107 -4.35 -7.12 -6.22
N ALA A 108 -3.82 -8.29 -5.88
CA ALA A 108 -4.54 -9.55 -6.08
C ALA A 108 -5.53 -9.97 -4.96
N SER A 109 -5.68 -9.19 -3.88
CA SER A 109 -6.68 -9.53 -2.84
C SER A 109 -7.34 -8.31 -2.22
N SER A 110 -7.92 -7.46 -3.07
CA SER A 110 -9.09 -6.70 -2.65
C SER A 110 -10.27 -7.66 -2.60
N ALA A 111 -10.77 -7.91 -1.39
CA ALA A 111 -11.81 -8.89 -1.02
C ALA A 111 -13.21 -8.60 -1.59
N ASP A 112 -13.32 -8.02 -2.78
CA ASP A 112 -14.56 -7.87 -3.54
C ASP A 112 -14.20 -7.71 -5.03
N GLY A 113 -14.04 -8.82 -5.75
CA GLY A 113 -14.30 -8.94 -7.20
C GLY A 113 -13.68 -7.97 -8.23
N ILE A 114 -12.84 -7.01 -7.87
CA ILE A 114 -12.28 -6.03 -8.81
C ILE A 114 -10.82 -6.40 -9.07
N SER A 115 -10.64 -7.33 -10.00
CA SER A 115 -9.36 -7.58 -10.65
C SER A 115 -9.06 -6.40 -11.56
N LEU A 116 -8.39 -5.37 -11.05
CA LEU A 116 -7.69 -4.42 -11.91
C LEU A 116 -6.46 -5.15 -12.43
N ARG A 117 -6.63 -5.79 -13.60
CA ARG A 117 -5.52 -6.40 -14.34
C ARG A 117 -4.46 -5.32 -14.58
N PRO A 118 -3.17 -5.62 -14.48
CA PRO A 118 -2.17 -4.76 -15.09
C PRO A 118 -2.54 -4.66 -16.58
N VAL A 119 -2.77 -3.44 -17.06
CA VAL A 119 -2.77 -3.17 -18.50
C VAL A 119 -1.36 -3.52 -18.98
N GLN A 120 -1.22 -4.72 -19.53
CA GLN A 120 -0.12 -5.04 -20.43
C GLN A 120 -0.61 -4.69 -21.83
N GLU A 121 0.13 -3.81 -22.50
CA GLU A 121 -0.05 -3.45 -23.91
C GLU A 121 0.09 -4.65 -24.85
#